data_AF-A0A1G2GT54-F1
#
_entry.id   AF-A0A1G2GT54-F1
#
_cell.length_a   1.000
_cell.length_b   1.000
_cell.length_c   1.000
_cell.angle_alpha   90.00
_cell.angle_beta   90.00
_cell.angle_gamma   90.00
#
_symmetry.space_group_name_H-M   'P 1'
#
loop_
_entity.id
_entity.type
_entity.pdbx_description
1 polymer ?
#
loop_
_entity_poly.entity_id
_entity_poly.type
_entity_poly.pdbx_seq_one_letter_code
_entity_poly.pdbx_strand_id
1 'polypeptide(L)'
;MNADVDVRVGRKIGDFFLQRLKDAKQRLWVMSPWVAAEYMDLVVSKKATGVDARVITTNSYVSGQKEALRRLIEGRTSITKPENRNLMYVGIGLIIIGLILGIYTKGVGFLLSIVGIVLYRVGMERKEKYWVSKLGDGNVKVFEYHPYHIVHAKIYVADDWVIMGSANFTENGMRESIEGIVIMQSAELATRVGEMMGGIKNDLNLRELSYDIVGKELDKPDLKSGRYKRHSTHRKHYY
;
A
#
# COMPACT_ATOMS: atom_id res chain seq x y z
N MET A 1 -26.04 -22.49 -14.31
CA MET A 1 -25.24 -22.21 -13.11
C MET A 1 -26.00 -22.75 -11.90
N ASN A 2 -25.48 -23.76 -11.22
CA ASN A 2 -25.96 -24.17 -9.90
C ASN A 2 -24.88 -23.76 -8.90
N ALA A 3 -25.08 -22.67 -8.18
CA ALA A 3 -24.25 -22.28 -7.04
C ALA A 3 -25.02 -22.61 -5.77
N ASP A 4 -24.34 -23.13 -4.76
CA ASP A 4 -24.88 -23.10 -3.40
C ASP A 4 -24.81 -21.65 -2.91
N VAL A 5 -25.95 -21.07 -2.50
CA VAL A 5 -26.09 -19.65 -2.18
C VAL A 5 -26.63 -19.50 -0.77
N ASP A 6 -25.89 -18.81 0.09
CA ASP A 6 -26.31 -18.43 1.43
C ASP A 6 -26.33 -16.91 1.57
N VAL A 7 -27.40 -16.38 2.16
CA VAL A 7 -27.59 -14.94 2.38
C VAL A 7 -27.67 -14.69 3.88
N ARG A 8 -26.82 -13.78 4.37
CA ARG A 8 -26.74 -13.45 5.80
C ARG A 8 -26.86 -11.96 5.99
N VAL A 9 -27.62 -11.56 7.01
CA VAL A 9 -27.73 -10.17 7.46
C VAL A 9 -27.59 -10.15 8.97
N GLY A 10 -26.69 -9.32 9.50
CA GLY A 10 -26.50 -9.19 10.94
C GLY A 10 -25.14 -8.66 11.34
N ARG A 11 -24.86 -8.73 12.64
CA ARG A 11 -23.52 -8.47 13.21
C ARG A 11 -22.66 -9.72 13.14
N LYS A 12 -21.35 -9.57 13.34
CA LYS A 12 -20.39 -10.69 13.30
C LYS A 12 -20.45 -11.47 11.99
N ILE A 13 -20.68 -10.75 10.90
CA ILE A 13 -20.83 -11.36 9.57
C ILE A 13 -19.57 -12.11 9.13
N GLY A 14 -18.40 -11.72 9.65
CA GLY A 14 -17.13 -12.40 9.42
C GLY A 14 -17.11 -13.84 9.90
N ASP A 15 -17.87 -14.20 10.95
CA ASP A 15 -17.92 -15.56 11.50
C ASP A 15 -18.39 -16.60 10.46
N PHE A 16 -19.17 -16.15 9.46
CA PHE A 16 -19.69 -17.01 8.42
C PHE A 16 -18.70 -17.31 7.29
N PHE A 17 -17.61 -16.54 7.11
CA PHE A 17 -16.72 -16.76 5.96
C PHE A 17 -15.23 -16.52 6.19
N LEU A 18 -14.82 -15.86 7.28
CA LEU A 18 -13.39 -15.62 7.54
C LEU A 18 -12.59 -16.92 7.63
N GLN A 19 -13.19 -17.99 8.16
CA GLN A 19 -12.54 -19.30 8.20
C GLN A 19 -12.24 -19.84 6.78
N ARG A 20 -13.15 -19.62 5.82
CA ARG A 20 -12.91 -19.99 4.41
C ARG A 20 -11.74 -19.23 3.81
N LEU A 21 -11.58 -17.93 4.15
CA LEU A 21 -10.40 -17.15 3.74
C LEU A 21 -9.11 -17.68 4.38
N LYS A 22 -9.17 -18.07 5.66
CA LYS A 22 -8.05 -18.67 6.40
C LYS A 22 -7.67 -20.06 5.88
N ASP A 23 -8.61 -20.80 5.31
CA ASP A 23 -8.37 -22.16 4.83
C ASP A 23 -8.02 -22.22 3.33
N ALA A 24 -8.11 -21.09 2.62
CA ALA A 24 -7.81 -20.97 1.19
C ALA A 24 -6.46 -21.59 0.80
N LYS A 25 -6.43 -22.38 -0.29
CA LYS A 25 -5.24 -23.13 -0.74
C LYS A 25 -4.75 -22.77 -2.14
N GLN A 26 -5.63 -22.29 -3.01
CA GLN A 26 -5.34 -21.97 -4.40
C GLN A 26 -5.36 -20.46 -4.64
N ARG A 27 -6.43 -19.77 -4.22
CA ARG A 27 -6.58 -18.32 -4.44
C ARG A 27 -7.20 -17.62 -3.24
N LEU A 28 -6.71 -16.42 -2.95
CA LEU A 28 -7.26 -15.50 -1.96
C LEU A 28 -7.27 -14.08 -2.55
N TRP A 29 -8.42 -13.62 -3.03
CA TRP A 29 -8.55 -12.30 -3.62
C TRP A 29 -9.45 -11.41 -2.77
N VAL A 30 -9.01 -10.18 -2.54
CA VAL A 30 -9.71 -9.20 -1.71
C VAL A 30 -9.91 -7.93 -2.53
N MET A 31 -11.14 -7.48 -2.64
CA MET A 31 -11.49 -6.15 -3.14
C MET A 31 -12.31 -5.46 -2.06
N SER A 32 -11.79 -4.40 -1.46
CA SER A 32 -12.50 -3.62 -0.44
C SER A 32 -11.94 -2.20 -0.39
N PRO A 33 -12.78 -1.14 -0.37
CA PRO A 33 -12.31 0.24 -0.27
C PRO A 33 -11.43 0.46 0.96
N TRP A 34 -11.78 -0.20 2.07
CA TRP A 34 -11.07 -0.13 3.34
C TRP A 34 -10.67 -1.54 3.80
N VAL A 35 -9.43 -1.66 4.28
CA VAL A 35 -8.81 -2.90 4.76
C VAL A 35 -8.11 -2.64 6.10
N ALA A 36 -8.12 -3.63 7.00
CA ALA A 36 -7.37 -3.56 8.25
C ALA A 36 -6.09 -4.42 8.20
N ALA A 37 -5.11 -4.05 9.01
CA ALA A 37 -3.77 -4.65 8.99
C ALA A 37 -3.78 -6.16 9.28
N GLU A 38 -4.58 -6.60 10.25
CA GLU A 38 -4.71 -8.02 10.61
C GLU A 38 -5.15 -8.89 9.42
N TYR A 39 -6.04 -8.38 8.57
CA TYR A 39 -6.51 -9.11 7.41
C TYR A 39 -5.49 -9.05 6.26
N MET A 40 -4.70 -7.98 6.17
CA MET A 40 -3.59 -7.93 5.21
C MET A 40 -2.45 -8.88 5.60
N ASP A 41 -2.21 -9.07 6.89
CA ASP A 41 -1.29 -10.11 7.37
C ASP A 41 -1.74 -11.50 6.94
N LEU A 42 -3.05 -11.78 7.01
CA LEU A 42 -3.62 -13.03 6.49
C LEU A 42 -3.30 -13.19 5.00
N VAL A 43 -3.57 -12.17 4.18
CA VAL A 43 -3.32 -12.25 2.72
C VAL A 43 -1.83 -12.44 2.40
N VAL A 44 -0.95 -11.71 3.09
CA VAL A 44 0.52 -11.85 2.92
C VAL A 44 0.99 -13.24 3.36
N SER A 45 0.47 -13.76 4.47
CA SER A 45 0.82 -15.11 4.95
C SER A 45 0.41 -16.19 3.95
N LYS A 46 -0.76 -16.02 3.30
CA LYS A 46 -1.24 -16.93 2.24
C LYS A 46 -0.38 -16.87 0.99
N LYS A 47 0.07 -15.67 0.60
CA LYS A 47 1.04 -15.54 -0.49
C LYS A 47 2.31 -16.34 -0.21
N ALA A 48 2.81 -16.27 1.02
CA ALA A 48 4.02 -17.00 1.43
C ALA A 48 3.85 -18.53 1.37
N THR A 49 2.63 -19.05 1.46
CA THR A 49 2.33 -20.48 1.27
C THR A 49 2.03 -20.87 -0.19
N GLY A 50 2.23 -19.96 -1.16
CA GLY A 50 2.02 -20.22 -2.58
C GLY A 50 0.60 -19.96 -3.11
N VAL A 51 -0.30 -19.43 -2.29
CA VAL A 51 -1.66 -19.06 -2.71
C VAL A 51 -1.59 -17.84 -3.66
N ASP A 52 -2.42 -17.85 -4.71
CA ASP A 52 -2.61 -16.67 -5.57
C ASP A 52 -3.37 -15.59 -4.79
N ALA A 53 -2.60 -14.74 -4.11
CA ALA A 53 -3.08 -13.68 -3.25
C ALA A 53 -3.12 -12.34 -3.98
N ARG A 54 -4.28 -11.66 -3.99
CA ARG A 54 -4.47 -10.36 -4.66
C ARG A 54 -5.28 -9.42 -3.77
N VAL A 55 -4.93 -8.13 -3.79
CA VAL A 55 -5.66 -7.07 -3.06
C VAL A 55 -5.93 -5.89 -3.97
N ILE A 56 -7.18 -5.45 -4.01
CA ILE A 56 -7.60 -4.21 -4.64
C ILE A 56 -8.26 -3.34 -3.56
N THR A 57 -7.68 -2.17 -3.30
CA THR A 57 -8.14 -1.27 -2.23
C THR A 57 -7.92 0.21 -2.59
N THR A 58 -8.21 1.12 -1.67
CA THR A 58 -8.01 2.57 -1.87
C THR A 58 -6.89 3.12 -0.99
N ASN A 59 -6.39 4.32 -1.34
CA ASN A 59 -5.43 5.05 -0.50
C ASN A 59 -6.09 5.96 0.55
N SER A 60 -7.36 5.76 0.92
CA SER A 60 -7.99 6.63 1.94
C SER A 60 -7.28 6.47 3.29
N TYR A 61 -6.43 7.42 3.69
CA TYR A 61 -5.63 7.35 4.92
C TYR A 61 -6.44 7.59 6.20
N VAL A 62 -7.67 7.07 6.25
CA VAL A 62 -8.44 6.92 7.49
C VAL A 62 -7.73 5.93 8.42
N SER A 63 -8.00 6.06 9.73
CA SER A 63 -7.36 5.27 10.79
C SER A 63 -7.36 3.77 10.46
N GLY A 64 -6.18 3.14 10.49
CA GLY A 64 -6.00 1.72 10.19
C GLY A 64 -5.61 1.40 8.73
N GLN A 65 -6.08 2.16 7.74
CA GLN A 65 -5.76 1.90 6.32
C GLN A 65 -4.27 2.04 6.03
N LYS A 66 -3.63 3.07 6.61
CA LYS A 66 -2.18 3.30 6.43
C LYS A 66 -1.36 2.11 6.91
N GLU A 67 -1.73 1.53 8.05
CA GLU A 67 -1.08 0.35 8.60
C GLU A 67 -1.33 -0.88 7.73
N ALA A 68 -2.55 -1.06 7.22
CA ALA A 68 -2.86 -2.12 6.28
C ALA A 68 -2.02 -2.05 4.99
N LEU A 69 -1.85 -0.85 4.42
CA LEU A 69 -1.00 -0.63 3.25
C LEU A 69 0.49 -0.89 3.54
N ARG A 70 0.98 -0.59 4.75
CA ARG A 70 2.35 -0.97 5.18
C ARG A 70 2.56 -2.48 5.26
N ARG A 71 1.50 -3.26 5.47
CA ARG A 71 1.58 -4.72 5.40
C ARG A 71 1.74 -5.21 3.96
N LEU A 72 1.12 -4.53 2.99
CA LEU A 72 1.14 -4.91 1.57
C LEU A 72 2.33 -4.39 0.77
N ILE A 73 2.85 -3.22 1.11
CA ILE A 73 3.89 -2.51 0.34
C ILE A 73 5.14 -2.36 1.20
N GLU A 74 6.31 -2.68 0.63
CA GLU A 74 7.60 -2.52 1.27
C GLU A 74 8.51 -1.56 0.50
N GLY A 75 9.27 -0.76 1.25
CA GLY A 75 10.33 0.06 0.69
C GLY A 75 11.61 -0.76 0.52
N ARG A 76 12.18 -0.75 -0.69
CA ARG A 76 13.49 -1.29 -1.01
C ARG A 76 14.43 -0.16 -1.39
N THR A 77 15.74 -0.42 -1.34
CA THR A 77 16.77 0.53 -1.74
C THR A 77 17.61 -0.09 -2.82
N SER A 78 17.76 0.61 -3.95
CA SER A 78 18.66 0.23 -5.02
C SER A 78 19.83 1.20 -5.06
N ILE A 79 21.03 0.68 -5.34
CA ILE A 79 22.21 1.49 -5.59
C ILE A 79 22.17 1.89 -7.07
N THR A 80 21.90 3.16 -7.36
CA THR A 80 21.87 3.69 -8.74
C THR A 80 23.24 4.11 -9.22
N LYS A 81 24.13 4.47 -8.29
CA LYS A 81 25.54 4.76 -8.56
C LYS A 81 26.42 4.10 -7.50
N PRO A 82 27.33 3.18 -7.89
CA PRO A 82 28.26 2.59 -6.94
C PRO A 82 29.25 3.64 -6.44
N GLU A 83 29.75 3.42 -5.23
CA GLU A 83 30.79 4.25 -4.64
C GLU A 83 32.09 4.18 -5.45
N ASN A 84 32.77 5.32 -5.61
CA ASN A 84 34.13 5.39 -6.13
C ASN A 84 35.06 5.95 -5.05
N ARG A 85 35.64 5.03 -4.27
CA ARG A 85 36.54 5.34 -3.15
C ARG A 85 37.75 6.18 -3.56
N ASN A 86 38.34 5.90 -4.72
CA ASN A 86 39.49 6.67 -5.21
C ASN A 86 39.12 8.14 -5.42
N LEU A 87 37.97 8.39 -6.04
CA LEU A 87 37.49 9.74 -6.31
C LEU A 87 37.11 10.48 -5.01
N MET A 88 36.60 9.74 -4.01
CA MET A 88 36.38 10.26 -2.66
C MET A 88 37.68 10.63 -1.95
N TYR A 89 38.70 9.77 -1.97
CA TYR A 89 39.99 10.05 -1.34
C TYR A 89 40.73 11.20 -2.01
N VAL A 90 40.71 11.27 -3.35
CA VAL A 90 41.23 12.41 -4.10
C VAL A 90 40.49 13.69 -3.70
N GLY A 91 39.15 13.63 -3.59
CA GLY A 91 38.34 14.75 -3.11
C GLY A 91 38.74 15.23 -1.72
N ILE A 92 38.87 14.30 -0.76
CA ILE A 92 39.31 14.60 0.62
C ILE A 92 40.71 15.23 0.62
N GLY A 93 41.66 14.68 -0.15
CA GLY A 93 43.01 15.21 -0.27
C GLY A 93 43.01 16.67 -0.77
N LEU A 94 42.23 16.97 -1.81
CA LEU A 94 42.08 18.32 -2.34
C LEU A 94 41.39 19.28 -1.37
N ILE A 95 40.45 18.81 -0.56
CA ILE A 95 39.84 19.61 0.51
C ILE A 95 40.92 20.05 1.51
N ILE A 96 41.73 19.10 2.01
CA ILE A 96 42.76 19.36 3.02
C ILE A 96 43.85 20.29 2.46
N ILE A 97 44.38 19.98 1.28
CA ILE A 97 45.41 20.80 0.61
C ILE A 97 44.86 22.20 0.33
N GLY A 98 43.60 22.31 -0.12
CA GLY A 98 42.95 23.58 -0.39
C GLY A 98 42.79 24.44 0.87
N LEU A 99 42.42 23.84 2.00
CA LEU A 99 42.31 24.54 3.27
C LEU A 99 43.67 25.05 3.76
N ILE A 100 44.72 24.23 3.66
CA ILE A 100 46.09 24.62 4.03
C ILE A 100 46.57 25.77 3.13
N LEU A 101 46.43 25.64 1.81
CA LEU A 101 46.82 26.68 0.87
C LEU A 101 45.98 27.95 0.99
N GLY A 102 44.72 27.85 1.44
CA GLY A 102 43.83 29.00 1.65
C GLY A 102 44.33 29.96 2.74
N ILE A 103 45.18 29.48 3.66
CA ILE A 103 45.85 30.32 4.66
C ILE A 103 46.89 31.23 4.01
N TYR A 104 47.56 30.75 2.97
CA TYR A 104 48.71 31.43 2.34
C TYR A 104 48.36 32.12 1.02
N THR A 105 47.28 31.70 0.36
CA THR A 105 46.88 32.18 -0.96
C THR A 105 45.58 32.96 -0.85
N LYS A 106 45.47 34.11 -1.53
CA LYS A 106 44.29 35.00 -1.52
C LYS A 106 43.09 34.41 -2.29
N GLY A 107 42.66 33.19 -1.95
CA GLY A 107 41.45 32.54 -2.46
C GLY A 107 41.65 31.28 -3.33
N VAL A 108 42.87 31.00 -3.79
CA VAL A 108 43.14 29.82 -4.65
C VAL A 108 42.90 28.51 -3.90
N GLY A 109 43.33 28.43 -2.63
CA GLY A 109 43.06 27.26 -1.79
C GLY A 109 41.57 26.96 -1.61
N PHE A 110 40.73 27.99 -1.52
CA PHE A 110 39.28 27.83 -1.38
C PHE A 110 38.64 27.21 -2.64
N LEU A 111 39.08 27.60 -3.84
CA LEU A 111 38.64 26.98 -5.09
C LEU A 111 39.02 25.49 -5.15
N LEU A 112 40.23 25.15 -4.70
CA LEU A 112 40.69 23.76 -4.64
C LEU A 112 39.82 22.92 -3.70
N SER A 113 39.42 23.49 -2.55
CA SER A 113 38.50 22.83 -1.63
C SER A 113 37.11 22.61 -2.23
N ILE A 114 36.58 23.55 -3.02
CA ILE A 114 35.30 23.37 -3.73
C ILE A 114 35.40 22.20 -4.72
N VAL A 115 36.48 22.14 -5.51
CA VAL A 115 36.72 21.02 -6.44
C VAL A 115 36.80 19.69 -5.67
N GLY A 116 37.50 19.67 -4.54
CA GLY A 116 37.56 18.50 -3.66
C GLY A 116 36.20 18.07 -3.13
N ILE A 117 35.33 19.01 -2.73
CA ILE A 117 33.96 18.74 -2.31
C ILE A 117 33.14 18.12 -3.46
N VAL A 118 33.25 18.68 -4.67
CA VAL A 118 32.55 18.16 -5.86
C VAL A 118 32.99 16.73 -6.14
N LEU A 119 34.30 16.46 -6.14
CA LEU A 119 34.81 15.11 -6.37
C LEU A 119 34.34 14.15 -5.27
N TYR A 120 34.44 14.52 -4.00
CA TYR A 120 33.91 13.71 -2.91
C TYR A 120 32.42 13.37 -3.12
N ARG A 121 31.58 14.36 -3.45
CA ARG A 121 30.14 14.16 -3.72
C ARG A 121 29.87 13.32 -4.97
N VAL A 122 30.70 13.43 -5.99
CA VAL A 122 30.60 12.59 -7.19
C VAL A 122 31.03 11.15 -6.87
N GLY A 123 31.99 10.95 -5.97
CA GLY A 123 32.46 9.63 -5.57
C GLY A 123 31.53 8.89 -4.62
N MET A 124 30.67 9.60 -3.88
CA MET A 124 29.68 8.98 -2.99
C MET A 124 28.69 8.08 -3.72
N GLU A 125 28.29 7.00 -3.06
CA GLU A 125 27.17 6.16 -3.49
C GLU A 125 25.88 6.96 -3.61
N ARG A 126 25.05 6.62 -4.61
CA ARG A 126 23.67 7.09 -4.69
C ARG A 126 22.72 5.92 -4.51
N LYS A 127 21.87 6.06 -3.51
CA LYS A 127 20.81 5.13 -3.16
C LYS A 127 19.48 5.75 -3.49
N GLU A 128 18.63 5.02 -4.18
CA GLU A 128 17.24 5.41 -4.41
C GLU A 128 16.30 4.44 -3.70
N LYS A 129 15.35 4.99 -2.95
CA LYS A 129 14.28 4.23 -2.33
C LYS A 129 13.14 4.10 -3.33
N TYR A 130 12.69 2.87 -3.53
CA TYR A 130 11.54 2.53 -4.36
C TYR A 130 10.65 1.56 -3.59
N TRP A 131 9.40 1.42 -4.00
CA TRP A 131 8.44 0.57 -3.28
C TRP A 131 7.91 -0.55 -4.16
N VAL A 132 7.71 -1.72 -3.54
CA VAL A 132 7.21 -2.91 -4.21
C VAL A 132 6.09 -3.58 -3.42
N SER A 133 5.29 -4.37 -4.11
CA SER A 133 4.23 -5.20 -3.51
C SER A 133 4.82 -6.46 -2.90
N LYS A 134 4.46 -6.77 -1.65
CA LYS A 134 4.78 -8.05 -1.00
C LYS A 134 4.00 -9.23 -1.58
N LEU A 135 2.95 -8.97 -2.37
CA LEU A 135 2.20 -10.01 -3.07
C LEU A 135 2.76 -10.31 -4.48
N GLY A 136 3.81 -9.60 -4.88
CA GLY A 136 4.32 -9.59 -6.25
C GLY A 136 3.67 -8.49 -7.11
N ASP A 137 4.31 -8.18 -8.23
CA ASP A 137 3.91 -7.08 -9.11
C ASP A 137 2.50 -7.30 -9.68
N GLY A 138 1.67 -6.25 -9.61
CA GLY A 138 0.29 -6.27 -10.10
C GLY A 138 -0.72 -6.96 -9.17
N ASN A 139 -0.28 -7.63 -8.11
CA ASN A 139 -1.16 -8.32 -7.16
C ASN A 139 -1.69 -7.42 -6.04
N VAL A 140 -1.07 -6.25 -5.82
CA VAL A 140 -1.66 -5.18 -5.01
C VAL A 140 -2.01 -4.04 -5.95
N LYS A 141 -3.27 -3.63 -6.00
CA LYS A 141 -3.70 -2.43 -6.69
C LYS A 141 -4.32 -1.46 -5.70
N VAL A 142 -3.80 -0.25 -5.69
CA VAL A 142 -4.29 0.82 -4.82
C VAL A 142 -4.86 1.91 -5.72
N PHE A 143 -6.15 2.17 -5.60
CA PHE A 143 -6.81 3.24 -6.32
C PHE A 143 -6.87 4.51 -5.47
N GLU A 144 -6.78 5.66 -6.13
CA GLU A 144 -6.99 6.95 -5.48
C GLU A 144 -8.41 7.03 -4.91
N TYR A 145 -8.53 7.41 -3.65
CA TYR A 145 -9.80 7.71 -3.03
C TYR A 145 -10.30 9.06 -3.56
N HIS A 146 -11.34 9.00 -4.39
CA HIS A 146 -12.03 10.18 -4.90
C HIS A 146 -13.52 10.14 -4.50
N PRO A 147 -14.11 11.22 -3.94
CA PRO A 147 -15.50 11.20 -3.45
C PRO A 147 -16.54 10.72 -4.45
N TYR A 148 -16.29 10.91 -5.75
CA TYR A 148 -17.20 10.57 -6.83
C TYR A 148 -16.85 9.27 -7.57
N HIS A 149 -15.60 8.81 -7.49
CA HIS A 149 -15.09 7.69 -8.28
C HIS A 149 -14.16 6.83 -7.42
N ILE A 150 -14.74 5.86 -6.71
CA ILE A 150 -14.01 4.94 -5.84
C ILE A 150 -14.35 3.49 -6.14
N VAL A 151 -13.36 2.61 -5.95
CA VAL A 151 -13.61 1.18 -5.83
C VAL A 151 -14.34 0.92 -4.51
N HIS A 152 -15.68 0.95 -4.55
CA HIS A 152 -16.53 0.73 -3.38
C HIS A 152 -17.09 -0.71 -3.31
N ALA A 153 -16.56 -1.62 -4.11
CA ALA A 153 -16.91 -3.03 -4.09
C ALA A 153 -16.29 -3.73 -2.89
N LYS A 154 -17.01 -4.69 -2.31
CA LYS A 154 -16.56 -5.54 -1.21
C LYS A 154 -16.78 -6.98 -1.61
N ILE A 155 -15.74 -7.55 -2.20
CA ILE A 155 -15.74 -8.85 -2.84
C ILE A 155 -14.54 -9.62 -2.31
N TYR A 156 -14.77 -10.85 -1.85
CA TYR A 156 -13.73 -11.74 -1.35
C TYR A 156 -13.86 -13.07 -2.08
N VAL A 157 -12.73 -13.61 -2.55
CA VAL A 157 -12.67 -14.92 -3.19
C VAL A 157 -11.69 -15.79 -2.42
N ALA A 158 -12.11 -16.98 -2.03
CA ALA A 158 -11.26 -17.99 -1.41
C ALA A 158 -11.52 -19.34 -2.08
N ASP A 159 -10.56 -19.80 -2.87
CA ASP A 159 -10.71 -20.96 -3.75
C ASP A 159 -11.95 -20.82 -4.65
N ASP A 160 -13.00 -21.60 -4.40
CA ASP A 160 -14.26 -21.56 -5.16
C ASP A 160 -15.38 -20.80 -4.41
N TRP A 161 -15.08 -20.25 -3.23
CA TRP A 161 -15.99 -19.40 -2.48
C TRP A 161 -15.91 -17.96 -2.95
N VAL A 162 -17.07 -17.36 -3.18
CA VAL A 162 -17.23 -15.95 -3.55
C VAL A 162 -18.15 -15.31 -2.53
N ILE A 163 -17.65 -14.28 -1.85
CA ILE A 163 -18.38 -13.52 -0.84
C ILE A 163 -18.50 -12.10 -1.34
N MET A 164 -19.72 -11.57 -1.36
CA MET A 164 -20.01 -10.20 -1.76
C MET A 164 -20.99 -9.55 -0.79
N GLY A 165 -20.89 -8.24 -0.59
CA GLY A 165 -21.87 -7.54 0.23
C GLY A 165 -21.46 -6.15 0.65
N SER A 166 -21.91 -5.76 1.84
CA SER A 166 -21.69 -4.42 2.40
C SER A 166 -20.55 -4.34 3.44
N ALA A 167 -20.05 -5.49 3.91
CA ALA A 167 -18.98 -5.57 4.90
C ALA A 167 -17.61 -5.22 4.31
N ASN A 168 -16.96 -4.17 4.84
CA ASN A 168 -15.55 -3.87 4.57
C ASN A 168 -14.62 -4.86 5.27
N PHE A 169 -13.43 -5.08 4.72
CA PHE A 169 -12.40 -5.98 5.26
C PHE A 169 -11.65 -5.40 6.46
N THR A 170 -12.42 -5.01 7.48
CA THR A 170 -12.00 -4.28 8.68
C THR A 170 -12.71 -4.86 9.90
N GLU A 171 -12.16 -4.69 11.10
CA GLU A 171 -12.77 -5.23 12.32
C GLU A 171 -14.21 -4.75 12.52
N ASN A 172 -14.46 -3.45 12.29
CA ASN A 172 -15.80 -2.89 12.38
C ASN A 172 -16.77 -3.52 11.35
N GLY A 173 -16.34 -3.70 10.09
CA GLY A 173 -17.16 -4.32 9.06
C GLY A 173 -17.40 -5.82 9.27
N MET A 174 -16.46 -6.52 9.90
CA MET A 174 -16.59 -7.96 10.16
C MET A 174 -17.41 -8.29 11.40
N ARG A 175 -17.38 -7.43 12.43
CA ARG A 175 -17.88 -7.76 13.76
C ARG A 175 -18.97 -6.85 14.27
N GLU A 176 -18.77 -5.55 14.13
CA GLU A 176 -19.57 -4.56 14.84
C GLU A 176 -20.79 -4.10 14.04
N SER A 177 -20.60 -3.75 12.77
CA SER A 177 -21.68 -3.27 11.90
C SER A 177 -22.74 -4.35 11.62
N ILE A 178 -23.97 -3.90 11.37
CA ILE A 178 -24.98 -4.75 10.72
C ILE A 178 -24.69 -4.70 9.23
N GLU A 179 -24.31 -5.84 8.67
CA GLU A 179 -23.94 -5.97 7.26
C GLU A 179 -24.78 -7.07 6.60
N GLY A 180 -24.94 -6.97 5.28
CA GLY A 180 -25.52 -8.02 4.45
C GLY A 180 -24.45 -8.61 3.53
N ILE A 181 -24.39 -9.94 3.45
CA ILE A 181 -23.52 -10.65 2.52
C ILE A 181 -24.26 -11.78 1.81
N VAL A 182 -23.76 -12.12 0.64
CA VAL A 182 -24.06 -13.34 -0.10
C VAL A 182 -22.78 -14.16 -0.18
N ILE A 183 -22.86 -15.42 0.19
CA ILE A 183 -21.78 -16.41 0.10
C ILE A 183 -22.20 -17.41 -0.97
N MET A 184 -21.34 -17.63 -1.95
CA MET A 184 -21.60 -18.53 -3.08
C MET A 184 -20.44 -19.50 -3.24
N GLN A 185 -20.72 -20.77 -3.53
CA GLN A 185 -19.69 -21.74 -3.90
C GLN A 185 -19.80 -22.10 -5.39
N SER A 186 -18.85 -21.63 -6.19
CA SER A 186 -18.77 -21.93 -7.62
C SER A 186 -17.41 -21.54 -8.19
N ALA A 187 -16.66 -22.53 -8.70
CA ALA A 187 -15.37 -22.33 -9.37
C ALA A 187 -15.50 -21.45 -10.64
N GLU A 188 -16.62 -21.60 -11.37
CA GLU A 188 -16.93 -20.78 -12.55
C GLU A 188 -17.15 -19.32 -12.15
N LEU A 189 -17.94 -19.06 -11.10
CA LEU A 189 -18.18 -17.72 -10.61
C LEU A 189 -16.89 -17.08 -10.08
N ALA A 190 -16.10 -17.82 -9.30
CA ALA A 190 -14.82 -17.34 -8.78
C ALA A 190 -13.89 -16.88 -9.91
N THR A 191 -13.83 -17.65 -11.00
CA THR A 191 -13.02 -17.30 -12.19
C THR A 191 -13.53 -16.04 -12.88
N ARG A 192 -14.84 -15.95 -13.15
CA ARG A 192 -15.46 -14.73 -13.74
C ARG A 192 -15.25 -13.49 -12.87
N VAL A 193 -15.35 -13.63 -11.55
CA VAL A 193 -15.06 -12.53 -10.61
C VAL A 193 -13.61 -12.10 -10.70
N GLY A 194 -12.66 -13.03 -10.80
CA GLY A 194 -11.25 -12.71 -11.01
C GLY A 194 -10.99 -11.90 -12.27
N GLU A 195 -11.65 -12.26 -13.37
CA GLU A 195 -11.59 -11.54 -14.65
C GLU A 195 -12.14 -10.11 -14.50
N MET A 196 -13.32 -9.95 -13.87
CA MET A 196 -13.91 -8.65 -13.61
C MET A 196 -13.02 -7.76 -12.72
N MET A 197 -12.46 -8.34 -11.64
CA MET A 197 -11.50 -7.65 -10.77
C MET A 197 -10.24 -7.23 -11.53
N GLY A 198 -9.76 -8.05 -12.47
CA GLY A 198 -8.63 -7.74 -13.33
C GLY A 198 -8.92 -6.59 -14.31
N GLY A 199 -10.15 -6.56 -14.84
CA GLY A 199 -10.62 -5.59 -15.84
C GLY A 199 -10.89 -4.18 -15.31
N ILE A 200 -11.06 -4.00 -14.00
CA ILE A 200 -11.37 -2.68 -13.39
C ILE A 200 -10.32 -1.60 -13.71
N LYS A 201 -9.08 -2.00 -13.99
CA LYS A 201 -7.99 -1.10 -14.39
C LYS A 201 -8.26 -0.36 -15.71
N ASN A 202 -9.22 -0.83 -16.50
CA ASN A 202 -9.60 -0.24 -17.78
C ASN A 202 -10.66 0.88 -17.62
N ASP A 203 -11.18 1.10 -16.41
CA ASP A 203 -12.10 2.21 -16.15
C ASP A 203 -11.33 3.53 -16.09
N LEU A 204 -11.62 4.43 -17.03
CA LEU A 204 -10.95 5.73 -17.18
C LEU A 204 -11.20 6.68 -15.98
N ASN A 205 -12.22 6.43 -15.17
CA ASN A 205 -12.53 7.24 -13.99
C ASN A 205 -11.77 6.79 -12.74
N LEU A 206 -11.09 5.64 -12.79
CA LEU A 206 -10.32 5.09 -11.68
C LEU A 206 -8.83 5.33 -11.90
N ARG A 207 -8.23 6.07 -10.97
CA ARG A 207 -6.78 6.29 -10.98
C ARG A 207 -6.07 5.27 -10.10
N GLU A 208 -5.41 4.30 -10.72
CA GLU A 208 -4.48 3.40 -10.02
C GLU A 208 -3.20 4.18 -9.63
N LEU A 209 -2.72 3.98 -8.41
CA LEU A 209 -1.53 4.62 -7.86
C LEU A 209 -0.35 3.66 -7.93
N SER A 210 0.79 4.18 -8.37
CA SER A 210 2.04 3.42 -8.31
C SER A 210 2.48 3.19 -6.86
N TYR A 211 3.22 2.10 -6.64
CA TYR A 211 3.77 1.79 -5.31
C TYR A 211 4.67 2.91 -4.77
N ASP A 212 5.39 3.63 -5.64
CA ASP A 212 6.20 4.77 -5.21
C ASP A 212 5.36 5.93 -4.67
N ILE A 213 4.20 6.21 -5.29
CA ILE A 213 3.28 7.25 -4.79
C ILE A 213 2.72 6.83 -3.44
N VAL A 214 2.22 5.60 -3.33
CA VAL A 214 1.65 5.08 -2.08
C VAL A 214 2.73 5.05 -1.00
N GLY A 215 3.89 4.49 -1.30
CA GLY A 215 5.01 4.34 -0.38
C GLY A 215 5.57 5.64 0.17
N LYS A 216 5.73 6.66 -0.68
CA LYS A 216 6.13 8.02 -0.23
C LYS A 216 5.13 8.61 0.76
N GLU A 217 3.85 8.33 0.60
CA GLU A 217 2.81 8.77 1.52
C GLU A 217 2.82 7.98 2.84
N LEU A 218 3.11 6.67 2.79
CA LEU A 218 3.27 5.84 3.99
C LEU A 218 4.45 6.26 4.88
N ASP A 219 5.51 6.78 4.25
CA ASP A 219 6.72 7.30 4.88
C ASP A 219 6.51 8.66 5.57
N LYS A 220 5.49 9.44 5.16
CA LYS A 220 5.21 10.71 5.82
C LYS A 220 4.89 10.44 7.30
N PRO A 221 5.48 11.19 8.25
CA PRO A 221 5.12 11.07 9.65
C PRO A 221 3.63 11.32 9.78
N ASP A 222 2.96 10.56 10.64
CA ASP A 222 1.57 10.83 10.97
C ASP A 222 1.54 12.24 11.56
N LEU A 223 0.95 13.18 10.82
CA LEU A 223 0.69 14.51 11.34
C LEU A 223 -0.07 14.28 12.64
N LYS A 224 0.56 14.60 13.79
CA LYS A 224 -0.10 14.56 15.09
C LYS A 224 -1.47 15.19 14.86
N SER A 225 -2.51 14.40 15.03
CA SER A 225 -3.88 14.85 14.84
C SER A 225 -4.10 15.99 15.82
N GLY A 226 -3.86 17.22 15.35
CA GLY A 226 -4.33 18.42 16.00
C GLY A 226 -5.81 18.19 16.16
N ARG A 227 -6.26 18.13 17.42
CA ARG A 227 -7.64 17.88 17.85
C ARG A 227 -8.60 18.48 16.82
N TYR A 228 -9.13 17.65 15.93
CA TYR A 228 -10.35 18.00 15.23
C TYR A 228 -11.41 17.95 16.33
N LYS A 229 -11.64 19.10 16.97
CA LYS A 229 -12.84 19.34 17.76
C LYS A 229 -13.99 18.92 16.85
N ARG A 230 -14.67 17.84 17.22
CA ARG A 230 -16.03 17.57 16.71
C ARG A 230 -16.83 18.82 17.01
N HIS A 231 -17.02 19.68 16.02
CA HIS A 231 -18.18 20.55 16.02
C HIS A 231 -19.37 19.63 15.79
N SER A 232 -19.96 19.18 16.90
CA SER A 232 -21.32 18.66 16.91
C SER A 232 -22.24 19.80 16.49
N THR A 233 -22.41 20.01 15.20
CA THR A 233 -23.57 20.75 14.70
C THR A 233 -24.78 19.86 14.95
N HIS A 234 -25.46 20.11 16.07
CA HIS A 234 -26.87 19.80 16.24
C HIS A 234 -27.62 20.24 14.98
N ARG A 235 -27.97 19.30 14.09
CA ARG A 235 -29.10 19.53 13.19
C ARG A 235 -30.36 19.15 13.96
N LYS A 236 -31.06 20.21 14.34
CA LYS A 236 -32.39 20.21 14.93
C LYS A 236 -33.33 19.31 14.14
N HIS A 237 -34.13 18.56 14.88
CA HIS A 237 -35.43 18.06 14.45
C HIS A 237 -36.20 19.16 13.72
N TYR A 238 -36.69 18.84 12.53
CA TYR A 238 -37.98 19.33 12.06
C TYR A 238 -38.74 18.14 11.50
N TYR A 239 -40.02 18.13 11.87
CA TYR A 239 -41.08 17.17 11.65
C TYR A 239 -41.10 16.47 10.29
#